data_AF-A0A7C3SYW1-F1
#
_entry.id   AF-A0A7C3SYW1-F1
#
_cell.length_a   1.000
_cell.length_b   1.000
_cell.length_c   1.000
_cell.angle_alpha   90.00
_cell.angle_beta   90.00
_cell.angle_gamma   90.00
#
_symmetry.space_group_name_H-M   'P 1'
#
loop_
_entity.id
_entity.type
_entity.pdbx_description
1 polymer ?
#
loop_
_entity_poly.entity_id
_entity_poly.type
_entity_poly.pdbx_seq_one_letter_code
_entity_poly.pdbx_strand_id
1 'polypeptide(L)' 'PKYTGKNVINPLAAICAVQMMLDHLGEREAAERVEKAVMRVCERDLLSLSAGKMGKSTDEVGDLVVKYIREA' A
#
# COMPACT_ATOMS: atom_id res chain seq x y z
N PRO A 1 2.65 -20.08 -0.17
CA PRO A 1 3.49 -20.62 0.93
C PRO A 1 3.63 -19.63 2.11
N LYS A 2 3.75 -20.18 3.35
CA LYS A 2 3.62 -19.58 4.71
C LYS A 2 2.39 -18.69 4.99
N TYR A 3 2.18 -17.61 4.21
CA TYR A 3 1.12 -16.61 4.41
C TYR A 3 0.06 -16.55 3.30
N THR A 4 0.25 -17.31 2.22
CA THR A 4 -0.73 -17.40 1.12
C THR A 4 -2.10 -17.83 1.62
N GLY A 5 -3.15 -17.14 1.15
CA GLY A 5 -4.54 -17.42 1.50
C GLY A 5 -4.95 -17.00 2.91
N LYS A 6 -4.05 -16.35 3.68
CA LYS A 6 -4.32 -15.98 5.08
C LYS A 6 -4.71 -14.51 5.27
N ASN A 7 -4.68 -13.69 4.22
CA ASN A 7 -5.02 -12.26 4.29
C ASN A 7 -4.20 -11.46 5.33
N VAL A 8 -2.92 -11.78 5.48
CA VAL A 8 -2.01 -11.15 6.46
C VAL A 8 -0.70 -10.66 5.83
N ILE A 9 -0.56 -10.76 4.50
CA ILE A 9 0.62 -10.28 3.80
C ILE A 9 0.56 -8.75 3.71
N ASN A 10 1.72 -8.10 3.74
CA ASN A 10 1.79 -6.66 3.48
C ASN A 10 1.68 -6.39 1.97
N PRO A 11 0.61 -5.72 1.49
CA PRO A 11 0.45 -5.45 0.06
C PRO A 11 1.30 -4.28 -0.43
N LEU A 12 1.88 -3.46 0.46
CA LEU A 12 2.51 -2.19 0.10
C LEU A 12 3.68 -2.35 -0.88
N ALA A 13 4.42 -3.45 -0.82
CA ALA A 13 5.51 -3.70 -1.79
C ALA A 13 4.99 -3.79 -3.23
N ALA A 14 3.87 -4.47 -3.46
CA ALA A 14 3.26 -4.57 -4.79
C ALA A 14 2.68 -3.23 -5.23
N ILE A 15 2.10 -2.47 -4.30
CA ILE A 15 1.56 -1.13 -4.57
C ILE A 15 2.68 -0.15 -4.95
N CYS A 16 3.81 -0.16 -4.23
CA CYS A 16 4.98 0.63 -4.60
C CYS A 16 5.55 0.23 -5.97
N ALA A 17 5.53 -1.06 -6.31
CA ALA A 17 5.93 -1.49 -7.66
C ALA A 17 5.02 -0.88 -8.75
N VAL A 18 3.70 -0.78 -8.49
CA VAL A 18 2.77 -0.08 -9.38
C VAL A 18 3.08 1.42 -9.44
N GLN A 19 3.38 2.06 -8.31
CA GLN A 19 3.80 3.46 -8.27
C GLN A 19 5.05 3.70 -9.15
N MET A 20 6.07 2.86 -9.01
CA MET A 20 7.28 2.94 -9.86
C MET A 20 6.97 2.70 -11.33
N MET A 21 6.04 1.80 -11.64
CA MET A 21 5.58 1.55 -13.01
C MET A 21 4.87 2.76 -13.59
N LEU A 22 3.99 3.42 -12.83
CA LEU A 22 3.29 4.64 -13.27
C LEU A 22 4.29 5.75 -13.60
N ASP A 23 5.30 5.97 -12.74
CA ASP A 23 6.35 6.95 -13.01
C ASP A 23 7.15 6.60 -14.28
N HIS A 24 7.50 5.31 -14.46
CA HIS A 24 8.19 4.84 -15.66
C HIS A 24 7.38 5.08 -16.96
N LEU A 25 6.05 4.93 -16.89
CA LEU A 25 5.15 5.18 -18.03
C LEU A 25 4.88 6.67 -18.28
N GLY A 26 5.39 7.57 -17.42
CA GLY A 26 5.18 9.01 -17.52
C GLY A 26 3.93 9.51 -16.79
N GLU A 27 3.19 8.63 -16.10
CA GLU A 27 1.99 8.94 -15.31
C GLU A 27 2.36 9.51 -13.93
N ARG A 28 3.12 10.62 -13.93
CA ARG A 28 3.76 11.18 -12.73
C ARG A 28 2.79 11.61 -11.64
N GLU A 29 1.68 12.25 -12.00
CA GLU A 29 0.67 12.68 -11.03
C GLU A 29 0.02 11.46 -10.35
N ALA A 30 -0.28 10.42 -11.11
CA ALA A 30 -0.81 9.17 -10.57
C ALA A 30 0.22 8.48 -9.64
N ALA A 31 1.50 8.43 -10.05
CA ALA A 31 2.57 7.89 -9.23
C ALA A 31 2.71 8.65 -7.90
N GLU A 32 2.71 9.98 -7.93
CA GLU A 32 2.81 10.83 -6.75
C GLU A 32 1.61 10.63 -5.79
N ARG A 33 0.40 10.48 -6.33
CA ARG A 33 -0.80 10.19 -5.52
C ARG A 33 -0.69 8.85 -4.80
N VAL A 34 -0.21 7.80 -5.48
CA VAL A 34 0.01 6.48 -4.87
C VAL A 34 1.10 6.55 -3.80
N GLU A 35 2.22 7.22 -4.09
CA GLU A 35 3.33 7.40 -3.14
C GLU A 35 2.86 8.08 -1.85
N LYS A 36 2.19 9.23 -1.97
CA LYS A 36 1.63 9.97 -0.82
C LYS A 36 0.64 9.15 -0.02
N ALA A 37 -0.19 8.34 -0.68
CA ALA A 37 -1.13 7.45 0.01
C ALA A 37 -0.41 6.37 0.82
N VAL A 38 0.59 5.70 0.23
CA VAL A 38 1.41 4.70 0.93
C VAL A 38 2.15 5.33 2.12
N MET A 39 2.69 6.54 1.97
CA MET A 39 3.34 7.26 3.08
C MET A 39 2.38 7.47 4.26
N ARG A 40 1.13 7.92 4.00
CA ARG A 40 0.12 8.13 5.04
C ARG A 40 -0.24 6.83 5.76
N VAL A 41 -0.43 5.74 5.03
CA VAL A 41 -0.71 4.41 5.62
C VAL A 41 0.44 3.97 6.54
N CYS A 42 1.68 4.11 6.07
CA CYS A 42 2.86 3.76 6.87
C CYS A 42 3.01 4.63 8.13
N GLU A 43 2.73 5.93 8.03
CA GLU A 43 2.86 6.87 9.15
C GLU A 43 1.76 6.67 10.22
N ARG A 44 0.53 6.37 9.80
CA ARG A 44 -0.64 6.51 10.68
C ARG A 44 -1.36 5.21 11.01
N ASP A 45 -1.28 4.21 10.14
CA ASP A 45 -2.20 3.06 10.21
C ASP A 45 -1.53 1.73 10.50
N LEU A 46 -0.23 1.57 10.20
CA LEU A 46 0.46 0.29 10.39
C LEU A 46 1.29 0.26 11.67
N LEU A 47 1.13 -0.81 12.44
CA LEU A 47 1.96 -1.08 13.62
C LEU A 47 3.33 -1.68 13.23
N SER A 48 3.41 -2.34 12.08
CA SER A 48 4.62 -2.96 11.54
C SER A 48 4.46 -3.20 10.05
N LEU A 49 5.56 -3.23 9.30
CA LEU A 49 5.55 -3.67 7.90
C LEU A 49 5.61 -5.20 7.74
N SER A 50 5.80 -5.94 8.84
CA SER A 50 5.92 -7.39 8.81
C SER A 50 4.57 -8.08 8.62
N ALA A 51 4.53 -9.10 7.76
CA ALA A 51 3.33 -9.93 7.55
C ALA A 51 2.78 -10.50 8.86
N GLY A 52 1.48 -10.35 9.09
CA GLY A 52 0.79 -10.76 10.33
C GLY A 52 1.03 -9.87 11.54
N LYS A 53 1.78 -8.77 11.42
CA LYS A 53 2.04 -7.80 12.51
C LYS A 53 1.62 -6.37 12.18
N MET A 54 0.95 -6.17 11.05
CA MET A 54 0.52 -4.84 10.58
C MET A 54 -0.54 -4.19 11.46
N GLY A 55 -1.22 -4.96 12.31
CA GLY A 55 -2.42 -4.53 13.02
C GLY A 55 -3.67 -4.48 12.14
N LYS A 56 -3.57 -4.96 10.88
CA LYS A 56 -4.59 -4.98 9.83
C LYS A 56 -4.39 -6.19 8.92
N SER A 57 -5.45 -6.60 8.21
CA SER A 57 -5.40 -7.58 7.12
C SER A 57 -4.83 -6.98 5.83
N THR A 58 -4.51 -7.82 4.84
CA THR A 58 -4.03 -7.35 3.53
C THR A 58 -5.06 -6.45 2.85
N ASP A 59 -6.33 -6.85 2.90
CA ASP A 59 -7.43 -6.11 2.26
C ASP A 59 -7.62 -4.73 2.91
N GLU A 60 -7.65 -4.66 4.25
CA GLU A 60 -7.79 -3.40 4.97
C GLU A 60 -6.64 -2.42 4.66
N VAL A 61 -5.42 -2.91 4.49
CA VAL A 61 -4.29 -2.06 4.07
C VAL A 61 -4.50 -1.54 2.65
N GLY A 62 -4.98 -2.38 1.73
CA GLY A 62 -5.35 -1.96 0.38
C GLY A 62 -6.45 -0.88 0.37
N ASP A 63 -7.49 -1.06 1.17
CA ASP A 63 -8.60 -0.11 1.30
C ASP A 63 -8.14 1.24 1.85
N LEU A 64 -7.21 1.25 2.81
CA LEU A 64 -6.62 2.48 3.32
C LEU A 64 -5.81 3.23 2.27
N VAL A 65 -5.04 2.52 1.44
CA VAL A 65 -4.33 3.14 0.32
C VAL A 65 -5.33 3.77 -0.64
N VAL A 66 -6.39 3.05 -1.04
CA VAL A 66 -7.44 3.57 -1.93
C VAL A 66 -8.12 4.81 -1.32
N LYS A 67 -8.44 4.77 -0.03
CA LYS A 67 -9.01 5.91 0.70
C LYS A 67 -8.12 7.13 0.57
N TYR A 68 -6.83 7.02 0.88
CA TYR A 68 -5.91 8.15 0.81
C TYR A 68 -5.64 8.65 -0.61
N ILE A 69 -5.69 7.78 -1.63
CA ILE A 69 -5.62 8.23 -3.04
C ILE A 69 -6.82 9.12 -3.38
N ARG A 70 -8.03 8.79 -2.90
CA ARG A 70 -9.26 9.55 -3.18
C ARG A 70 -9.33 10.89 -2.44
N GLU A 71 -8.65 10.98 -1.30
CA GLU A 71 -8.56 12.20 -0.49
C GLU A 71 -7.40 13.13 -0.89
N ALA A 72 -6.57 12.71 -1.85
CA ALA A 72 -5.38 13.43 -2.33
C ALA A 72 -5.62 14.12 -3.68
#